data_AF-A0A3S8YIH0-F1
#
_entry.id   AF-A0A3S8YIH0-F1
#
_cell.length_a   1.000
_cell.length_b   1.000
_cell.length_c   1.000
_cell.angle_alpha   90.00
_cell.angle_beta   90.00
_cell.angle_gamma   90.00
#
_symmetry.space_group_name_H-M   'P 1'
#
loop_
_entity.id
_entity.type
_entity.pdbx_description
1 polymer ?
#
loop_
_entity_poly.entity_id
_entity_poly.type
_entity_poly.pdbx_seq_one_letter_code
_entity_poly.pdbx_strand_id
1 'polypeptide(L)'
;MGSEGIWTAGPTDEAEGGRALLRTVSRAAEQSEGDAGAAETVFVVCRWCGAQEFEVVARECFCYGCCLPLGVSDGWEDGFPGQHPWRLEPSYTPLPPSTPGPRILPEEVCRCPQGHGVFETAISFTLTDDQRIRSLSVGLRCPDDGYLHLYIDNARTVPVDRPHAPRS
;
A
#
# COMPACT_ATOMS: atom_id res chain seq x y z
N MET A 1 20.74 -9.19 -0.88
CA MET A 1 20.28 -8.51 0.36
C MET A 1 19.20 -7.55 -0.07
N GLY A 2 17.95 -8.00 -0.02
CA GLY A 2 16.80 -7.14 -0.34
C GLY A 2 16.69 -6.05 0.72
N SER A 3 16.32 -4.86 0.31
CA SER A 3 15.99 -3.77 1.22
C SER A 3 14.71 -4.12 1.98
N GLU A 4 14.84 -4.91 3.04
CA GLU A 4 13.77 -5.05 4.04
C GLU A 4 13.59 -3.69 4.70
N GLY A 5 12.46 -3.03 4.44
CA GLY A 5 12.07 -1.87 5.25
C GLY A 5 12.04 -2.26 6.73
N ILE A 6 12.38 -1.32 7.60
CA ILE A 6 12.61 -1.60 9.02
C ILE A 6 11.29 -1.95 9.70
N TRP A 7 11.19 -3.15 10.26
CA TRP A 7 10.12 -3.50 11.20
C TRP A 7 10.32 -2.76 12.52
N THR A 8 9.25 -2.18 13.04
CA THR A 8 9.25 -1.47 14.32
C THR A 8 8.28 -2.13 15.28
N ALA A 9 8.67 -2.26 16.55
CA ALA A 9 7.77 -2.82 17.55
C ALA A 9 6.60 -1.87 17.78
N GLY A 10 5.39 -2.42 17.86
CA GLY A 10 4.16 -1.69 18.14
C GLY A 10 3.27 -2.45 19.13
N PRO A 11 2.10 -1.88 19.46
CA PRO A 11 1.15 -2.51 20.38
C PRO A 11 0.52 -3.78 19.80
N THR A 12 0.42 -4.82 20.62
CA THR A 12 -0.30 -6.06 20.29
C THR A 12 -1.82 -5.91 20.47
N ASP A 13 -2.26 -4.99 21.32
CA ASP A 13 -3.68 -4.61 21.41
C ASP A 13 -4.17 -4.12 20.05
N GLU A 14 -5.31 -4.65 19.58
CA GLU A 14 -5.87 -4.35 18.27
C GLU A 14 -6.17 -2.86 18.09
N ALA A 15 -6.84 -2.25 19.06
CA ALA A 15 -7.27 -0.86 18.95
C ALA A 15 -6.07 0.11 19.01
N GLU A 16 -5.11 -0.14 19.91
CA GLU A 16 -3.91 0.67 20.03
C GLU A 16 -2.94 0.46 18.87
N GLY A 17 -2.76 -0.79 18.46
CA GLY A 17 -1.94 -1.18 17.34
C GLY A 17 -2.47 -0.58 16.04
N GLY A 18 -3.78 -0.61 15.84
CA GLY A 18 -4.41 0.07 14.74
C GLY A 18 -4.17 1.59 14.75
N ARG A 19 -4.35 2.27 15.89
CA ARG A 19 -4.02 3.70 15.99
C ARG A 19 -2.54 3.98 15.72
N ALA A 20 -1.65 3.08 16.13
CA ALA A 20 -0.23 3.21 15.85
C ALA A 20 0.07 3.08 14.35
N LEU A 21 -0.57 2.14 13.66
CA LEU A 21 -0.47 1.98 12.22
C LEU A 21 -0.90 3.26 11.48
N LEU A 22 -2.08 3.80 11.79
CA LEU A 22 -2.56 5.04 11.16
C LEU A 22 -1.55 6.19 11.35
N ARG A 23 -1.05 6.40 12.57
CA ARG A 23 -0.05 7.44 12.84
C ARG A 23 1.23 7.27 12.03
N THR A 24 1.70 6.03 11.86
CA THR A 24 2.90 5.73 11.07
C THR A 24 2.70 6.13 9.61
N VAL A 25 1.57 5.74 9.01
CA VAL A 25 1.33 6.02 7.58
C VAL A 25 1.00 7.50 7.33
N SER A 26 0.27 8.17 8.22
CA SER A 26 0.02 9.62 8.12
C SER A 26 1.33 10.42 8.13
N ARG A 27 2.26 10.08 9.03
CA ARG A 27 3.57 10.76 9.10
C ARG A 27 4.39 10.61 7.83
N ALA A 28 4.31 9.46 7.17
CA ALA A 28 4.99 9.26 5.88
C ALA A 28 4.44 10.20 4.81
N ALA A 29 3.11 10.41 4.78
CA ALA A 29 2.49 11.32 3.83
C ALA A 29 2.78 12.80 4.12
N GLU A 30 2.90 13.21 5.40
CA GLU A 30 3.25 14.58 5.79
C GLU A 30 4.66 14.99 5.33
N GLN A 31 5.56 14.04 5.10
CA GLN A 31 6.92 14.29 4.63
C GLN A 31 7.00 14.48 3.10
N SER A 32 5.86 14.48 2.41
CA SER A 32 5.80 14.72 0.96
C SER A 32 6.18 16.14 0.60
N GLU A 33 7.11 16.28 -0.35
CA GLU A 33 7.47 17.60 -0.90
C GLU A 33 6.40 18.12 -1.89
N GLY A 34 6.09 19.42 -1.75
CA GLY A 34 5.32 20.21 -2.71
C GLY A 34 3.93 20.64 -2.21
N ASP A 35 3.20 21.34 -3.08
CA ASP A 35 1.84 21.86 -2.85
C ASP A 35 0.79 20.73 -2.92
N ALA A 36 1.07 19.59 -2.29
CA ALA A 36 0.14 18.48 -2.23
C ALA A 36 -1.02 18.83 -1.29
N GLY A 37 -2.25 18.51 -1.70
CA GLY A 37 -3.41 18.65 -0.83
C GLY A 37 -3.25 17.85 0.46
N ALA A 38 -4.11 18.13 1.45
CA ALA A 38 -4.10 17.42 2.71
C ALA A 38 -4.12 15.89 2.49
N ALA A 39 -3.24 15.17 3.18
CA ALA A 39 -3.20 13.72 3.11
C ALA A 39 -4.46 13.12 3.73
N GLU A 40 -5.06 12.14 3.06
CA GLU A 40 -6.09 11.28 3.62
C GLU A 40 -5.45 9.99 4.10
N THR A 41 -5.76 9.56 5.32
CA THR A 41 -5.29 8.29 5.89
C THR A 41 -6.47 7.44 6.33
N VAL A 42 -6.51 6.19 5.88
CA VAL A 42 -7.61 5.26 6.19
C VAL A 42 -7.11 3.85 6.44
N PHE A 43 -7.88 3.11 7.23
CA PHE A 43 -7.78 1.66 7.26
C PHE A 43 -8.34 1.06 5.99
N VAL A 44 -7.70 0.01 5.52
CA VAL A 44 -8.22 -0.76 4.41
C VAL A 44 -9.21 -1.79 4.96
N VAL A 45 -10.41 -1.77 4.38
CA VAL A 45 -11.41 -2.83 4.55
C VAL A 45 -11.81 -3.30 3.17
N CYS A 46 -11.81 -4.61 2.95
CA CYS A 46 -12.24 -5.15 1.66
C CYS A 46 -13.72 -4.85 1.44
N ARG A 47 -14.03 -4.08 0.39
CA ARG A 47 -15.42 -3.73 0.03
C ARG A 47 -16.30 -4.94 -0.30
N TRP A 48 -15.69 -6.07 -0.67
CA TRP A 48 -16.42 -7.25 -1.14
C TRP A 48 -16.80 -8.22 -0.01
N CYS A 49 -15.88 -8.48 0.92
CA CYS A 49 -16.09 -9.45 2.00
C CYS A 49 -15.99 -8.86 3.41
N GLY A 50 -15.62 -7.57 3.53
CA GLY A 50 -15.49 -6.88 4.82
C GLY A 50 -14.23 -7.22 5.62
N ALA A 51 -13.34 -8.08 5.10
CA ALA A 51 -12.11 -8.44 5.80
C ALA A 51 -11.15 -7.25 5.89
N GLN A 52 -10.40 -7.19 6.99
CA GLN A 52 -9.38 -6.17 7.27
C GLN A 52 -7.95 -6.72 7.15
N GLU A 53 -7.85 -7.99 6.77
CA GLU A 53 -6.62 -8.75 6.69
C GLU A 53 -6.21 -8.97 5.24
N PHE A 54 -4.92 -8.79 4.98
CA PHE A 54 -4.33 -8.83 3.65
C PHE A 54 -3.03 -9.62 3.65
N GLU A 55 -2.81 -10.36 2.57
CA GLU A 55 -1.50 -10.91 2.22
C GLU A 55 -0.78 -9.92 1.29
N VAL A 56 0.53 -9.76 1.45
CA VAL A 56 1.30 -8.77 0.68
C VAL A 56 2.36 -9.46 -0.15
N VAL A 57 2.21 -9.36 -1.47
CA VAL A 57 3.06 -10.04 -2.45
C VAL A 57 3.30 -9.14 -3.66
N ALA A 58 4.55 -9.04 -4.10
CA ALA A 58 4.94 -8.39 -5.35
C ALA A 58 4.42 -6.95 -5.51
N ARG A 59 4.50 -6.14 -4.43
CA ARG A 59 3.97 -4.76 -4.30
C ARG A 59 2.44 -4.63 -4.31
N GLU A 60 1.72 -5.71 -4.13
CA GLU A 60 0.27 -5.71 -4.06
C GLU A 60 -0.24 -6.28 -2.75
N CYS A 61 -1.39 -5.79 -2.30
CA CYS A 61 -2.09 -6.30 -1.13
C CYS A 61 -3.31 -7.08 -1.63
N PHE A 62 -3.40 -8.36 -1.26
CA PHE A 62 -4.51 -9.24 -1.61
C PHE A 62 -5.36 -9.48 -0.37
N CYS A 63 -6.67 -9.28 -0.48
CA CYS A 63 -7.58 -9.56 0.62
C CYS A 63 -7.50 -11.03 1.02
N TYR A 64 -7.30 -11.32 2.31
CA TYR A 64 -7.23 -12.69 2.81
C TYR A 64 -8.53 -13.48 2.60
N GLY A 65 -9.69 -12.80 2.64
CA GLY A 65 -10.99 -13.45 2.52
C GLY A 65 -11.42 -13.79 1.08
N CYS A 66 -11.19 -12.89 0.13
CA CYS A 66 -11.65 -13.05 -1.26
C CYS A 66 -10.55 -13.06 -2.32
N CYS A 67 -9.29 -12.93 -1.90
CA CYS A 67 -8.08 -12.94 -2.75
C CYS A 67 -8.06 -11.85 -3.83
N LEU A 68 -8.89 -10.81 -3.73
CA LEU A 68 -8.89 -9.70 -4.66
C LEU A 68 -7.80 -8.68 -4.30
N PRO A 69 -7.07 -8.13 -5.29
CA PRO A 69 -6.06 -7.11 -5.05
C PRO A 69 -6.69 -5.78 -4.67
N LEU A 70 -5.94 -4.96 -3.92
CA LEU A 70 -6.32 -3.58 -3.62
C LEU A 70 -6.02 -2.62 -4.77
N GLY A 71 -5.12 -2.99 -5.68
CA GLY A 71 -4.66 -2.12 -6.76
C GLY A 71 -3.63 -1.11 -6.28
N VAL A 72 -2.83 -1.46 -5.27
CA VAL A 72 -1.76 -0.61 -4.73
C VAL A 72 -0.75 -0.26 -5.83
N SER A 73 -0.43 -1.22 -6.70
CA SER A 73 0.59 -1.03 -7.73
C SER A 73 0.12 -0.25 -8.95
N ASP A 74 -1.17 -0.33 -9.29
CA ASP A 74 -1.69 0.11 -10.59
C ASP A 74 -2.99 0.91 -10.58
N GLY A 75 -3.65 1.06 -9.44
CA GLY A 75 -4.86 1.86 -9.31
C GLY A 75 -6.10 1.25 -9.92
N TRP A 76 -6.36 -0.02 -9.61
CA TRP A 76 -7.51 -0.76 -10.12
C TRP A 76 -8.85 0.01 -9.94
N GLU A 77 -9.70 -0.04 -10.97
CA GLU A 77 -10.86 0.85 -11.24
C GLU A 77 -11.91 0.98 -10.12
N ASP A 78 -11.85 0.13 -9.09
CA ASP A 78 -12.88 -0.01 -8.06
C ASP A 78 -12.41 0.33 -6.63
N GLY A 79 -11.14 0.71 -6.44
CA GLY A 79 -10.53 0.86 -5.11
C GLY A 79 -10.23 2.30 -4.69
N PHE A 80 -10.13 3.23 -5.63
CA PHE A 80 -9.51 4.53 -5.38
C PHE A 80 -10.17 5.69 -6.14
N PRO A 81 -10.12 6.92 -5.60
CA PRO A 81 -10.59 8.11 -6.29
C PRO A 81 -9.79 8.38 -7.58
N GLY A 82 -10.49 8.87 -8.60
CA GLY A 82 -9.85 9.32 -9.83
C GLY A 82 -9.74 8.32 -10.99
N GLN A 83 -10.33 7.10 -10.91
CA GLN A 83 -10.61 6.13 -12.00
C GLN A 83 -9.61 6.02 -13.18
N HIS A 84 -8.34 6.32 -12.97
CA HIS A 84 -7.31 6.28 -14.02
C HIS A 84 -6.21 5.34 -13.59
N PRO A 85 -5.77 4.40 -14.44
CA PRO A 85 -4.66 3.52 -14.08
C PRO A 85 -3.40 4.36 -13.86
N TRP A 86 -2.65 4.01 -12.82
CA TRP A 86 -1.34 4.57 -12.53
C TRP A 86 -0.31 3.46 -12.41
N ARG A 87 0.93 3.87 -12.17
CA ARG A 87 1.98 3.01 -11.65
C ARG A 87 2.71 3.76 -10.56
N LEU A 88 3.29 3.02 -9.63
CA LEU A 88 4.18 3.59 -8.62
C LEU A 88 5.54 3.91 -9.21
N GLU A 89 6.03 5.10 -8.93
CA GLU A 89 7.43 5.50 -9.06
C GLU A 89 8.05 5.70 -7.67
N PRO A 90 9.29 5.24 -7.44
CA PRO A 90 9.99 5.49 -6.20
C PRO A 90 10.09 6.99 -5.91
N SER A 91 9.97 7.37 -4.65
CA SER A 91 10.36 8.69 -4.18
C SER A 91 11.85 8.68 -3.81
N TYR A 92 12.18 8.97 -2.55
CA TYR A 92 13.51 8.75 -1.98
C TYR A 92 13.69 7.32 -1.47
N THR A 93 12.60 6.65 -1.13
CA THR A 93 12.59 5.27 -0.65
C THR A 93 12.36 4.32 -1.83
N PRO A 94 13.20 3.28 -2.01
CA PRO A 94 12.97 2.26 -3.04
C PRO A 94 11.62 1.58 -2.84
N LEU A 95 10.93 1.27 -3.94
CA LEU A 95 9.75 0.43 -3.88
C LEU A 95 10.15 -1.00 -3.47
N PRO A 96 9.26 -1.75 -2.80
CA PRO A 96 9.45 -3.19 -2.58
C PRO A 96 9.71 -3.92 -3.90
N PRO A 97 10.38 -5.06 -3.91
CA PRO A 97 10.62 -5.81 -5.15
C PRO A 97 9.30 -6.25 -5.81
N SER A 98 9.28 -6.24 -7.14
CA SER A 98 8.21 -6.84 -7.96
C SER A 98 8.80 -7.14 -9.33
N THR A 99 8.75 -8.39 -9.72
CA THR A 99 9.29 -8.97 -10.93
C THR A 99 8.16 -9.11 -11.94
N PRO A 100 8.34 -8.61 -13.17
CA PRO A 100 7.35 -8.80 -14.21
C PRO A 100 7.15 -10.29 -14.52
N GLY A 101 5.90 -10.73 -14.60
CA GLY A 101 5.52 -12.07 -15.03
C GLY A 101 4.85 -12.90 -13.94
N PRO A 102 4.52 -14.18 -14.22
CA PRO A 102 3.70 -15.00 -13.33
C PRO A 102 4.48 -15.61 -12.16
N ARG A 103 5.79 -15.37 -12.08
CA ARG A 103 6.65 -15.96 -11.06
C ARG A 103 6.81 -15.00 -9.90
N ILE A 104 6.39 -15.43 -8.72
CA ILE A 104 6.65 -14.75 -7.46
C ILE A 104 7.98 -15.25 -6.91
N LEU A 105 8.88 -14.32 -6.60
CA LEU A 105 10.16 -14.62 -5.95
C LEU A 105 10.00 -14.56 -4.42
N PRO A 106 10.78 -15.33 -3.65
CA PRO A 106 10.68 -15.33 -2.18
C PRO A 106 10.79 -13.94 -1.53
N GLU A 107 11.63 -13.06 -2.08
CA GLU A 107 11.83 -11.68 -1.62
C GLU A 107 10.63 -10.75 -1.86
N GLU A 108 9.66 -11.18 -2.66
CA GLU A 108 8.46 -10.41 -2.98
C GLU A 108 7.32 -10.71 -2.00
N VAL A 109 7.47 -11.74 -1.17
CA VAL A 109 6.50 -12.11 -0.14
C VAL A 109 6.86 -11.39 1.15
N CYS A 110 5.99 -10.48 1.60
CA CYS A 110 6.18 -9.83 2.89
C CYS A 110 5.84 -10.81 4.02
N ARG A 111 6.67 -10.83 5.07
CA ARG A 111 6.43 -11.61 6.28
C ARG A 111 6.69 -10.78 7.52
N CYS A 112 5.85 -10.97 8.53
CA CYS A 112 6.11 -10.52 9.88
C CYS A 112 7.44 -11.09 10.40
N PRO A 113 8.08 -10.46 11.40
CA PRO A 113 9.31 -10.98 11.99
C PRO A 113 9.23 -12.43 12.50
N GLN A 114 8.04 -12.90 12.89
CA GLN A 114 7.81 -14.30 13.30
C GLN A 114 7.46 -15.25 12.14
N GLY A 115 7.39 -14.76 10.89
CA GLY A 115 7.20 -15.55 9.68
C GLY A 115 5.77 -15.61 9.13
N HIS A 116 4.79 -15.04 9.84
CA HIS A 116 3.39 -14.92 9.38
C HIS A 116 3.28 -13.98 8.16
N GLY A 117 2.24 -14.17 7.34
CA GLY A 117 2.07 -13.42 6.07
C GLY A 117 0.75 -12.65 5.96
N VAL A 118 0.06 -12.45 7.08
CA VAL A 118 -1.23 -11.74 7.14
C VAL A 118 -1.03 -10.44 7.90
N PHE A 119 -1.60 -9.36 7.36
CA PHE A 119 -1.42 -8.00 7.86
C PHE A 119 -2.74 -7.26 7.93
N GLU A 120 -2.89 -6.40 8.93
CA GLU A 120 -3.77 -5.26 8.82
C GLU A 120 -3.07 -4.18 7.98
N THR A 121 -3.83 -3.53 7.10
CA THR A 121 -3.29 -2.55 6.16
C THR A 121 -3.92 -1.18 6.38
N ALA A 122 -3.09 -0.14 6.35
CA ALA A 122 -3.53 1.24 6.26
C ALA A 122 -2.83 1.93 5.08
N ILE A 123 -3.55 2.87 4.48
CA ILE A 123 -3.04 3.68 3.38
C ILE A 123 -3.11 5.15 3.76
N SER A 124 -2.13 5.91 3.30
CA SER A 124 -2.25 7.36 3.25
C SER A 124 -1.92 7.82 1.85
N PHE A 125 -2.73 8.72 1.30
CA PHE A 125 -2.53 9.25 -0.03
C PHE A 125 -2.77 10.75 -0.07
N THR A 126 -2.15 11.41 -1.04
CA THR A 126 -2.45 12.80 -1.38
C THR A 126 -3.13 12.86 -2.74
N LEU A 127 -4.00 13.85 -2.91
CA LEU A 127 -4.71 14.08 -4.16
C LEU A 127 -4.15 15.30 -4.90
N THR A 128 -4.20 15.25 -6.22
CA THR A 128 -4.13 16.41 -7.10
C THR A 128 -5.46 17.18 -7.12
N ASP A 129 -5.46 18.37 -7.69
CA ASP A 129 -6.69 19.18 -7.86
C ASP A 129 -7.76 18.45 -8.69
N ASP A 130 -7.35 17.57 -9.62
CA ASP A 130 -8.25 16.73 -10.43
C ASP A 130 -8.63 15.40 -9.74
N GLN A 131 -8.48 15.31 -8.42
CA GLN A 131 -8.88 14.17 -7.58
C GLN A 131 -8.17 12.85 -7.95
N ARG A 132 -6.97 12.93 -8.49
CA ARG A 132 -6.11 11.77 -8.74
C ARG A 132 -5.14 11.59 -7.61
N ILE A 133 -4.81 10.33 -7.29
CA ILE A 133 -3.72 10.06 -6.36
C ILE A 133 -2.42 10.62 -6.95
N ARG A 134 -1.69 11.36 -6.12
CA ARG A 134 -0.37 11.92 -6.42
C ARG A 134 0.74 11.16 -5.72
N SER A 135 0.50 10.77 -4.47
CA SER A 135 1.40 9.94 -3.69
C SER A 135 0.64 8.94 -2.84
N LEU A 136 1.30 7.82 -2.54
CA LEU A 136 0.75 6.72 -1.76
C LEU A 136 1.80 6.21 -0.78
N SER A 137 1.37 6.05 0.47
CA SER A 137 2.06 5.30 1.51
C SER A 137 1.18 4.13 1.94
N VAL A 138 1.81 2.98 2.17
CA VAL A 138 1.14 1.76 2.64
C VAL A 138 1.87 1.27 3.87
N GLY A 139 1.14 1.16 4.99
CA GLY A 139 1.63 0.56 6.22
C GLY A 139 0.99 -0.78 6.47
N LEU A 140 1.77 -1.66 7.09
CA LEU A 140 1.37 -2.99 7.53
C LEU A 140 1.50 -3.09 9.04
N ARG A 141 0.54 -3.75 9.67
CA ARG A 141 0.64 -4.23 11.06
C ARG A 141 0.49 -5.74 11.09
N CYS A 142 1.37 -6.40 11.83
CA CYS A 142 1.22 -7.80 12.20
C CYS A 142 0.19 -7.90 13.33
N PRO A 143 -0.99 -8.51 13.11
CA PRO A 143 -2.05 -8.54 14.12
C PRO A 143 -1.61 -9.31 15.38
N ASP A 144 -0.89 -10.42 15.21
CA ASP A 144 -0.46 -11.28 16.32
C ASP A 144 0.74 -10.70 17.09
N ASP A 145 1.66 -10.03 16.39
CA ASP A 145 2.96 -9.64 16.93
C ASP A 145 3.07 -8.13 17.24
N GLY A 146 2.10 -7.33 16.78
CA GLY A 146 2.07 -5.87 16.95
C GLY A 146 3.11 -5.09 16.15
N TYR A 147 4.00 -5.77 15.42
CA TYR A 147 5.02 -5.11 14.60
C TYR A 147 4.40 -4.28 13.47
N LEU A 148 5.01 -3.13 13.22
CA LEU A 148 4.61 -2.17 12.19
C LEU A 148 5.71 -2.06 11.13
N HIS A 149 5.29 -1.89 9.88
CA HIS A 149 6.19 -1.70 8.75
C HIS A 149 5.60 -0.72 7.76
N LEU A 150 6.40 0.25 7.33
CA LEU A 150 6.06 1.12 6.22
C LEU A 150 6.49 0.43 4.93
N TYR A 151 5.55 -0.26 4.29
CA TYR A 151 5.80 -1.10 3.12
C TYR A 151 6.07 -0.27 1.87
N ILE A 152 5.25 0.75 1.65
CA ILE A 152 5.47 1.76 0.63
C ILE A 152 5.54 3.09 1.35
N ASP A 153 6.65 3.80 1.15
CA ASP A 153 6.93 5.07 1.78
C ASP A 153 6.85 6.19 0.75
N ASN A 154 5.69 6.85 0.74
CA ASN A 154 5.43 8.05 -0.05
C ASN A 154 5.83 7.93 -1.52
N ALA A 155 5.47 6.81 -2.15
CA ALA A 155 5.72 6.61 -3.57
C ALA A 155 4.88 7.58 -4.40
N ARG A 156 5.45 8.06 -5.50
CA ARG A 156 4.71 8.90 -6.45
C ARG A 156 3.88 8.00 -7.36
N THR A 157 2.70 8.46 -7.75
CA THR A 157 1.92 7.83 -8.80
C THR A 157 2.10 8.59 -10.10
N VAL A 158 2.30 7.86 -11.20
CA VAL A 158 2.27 8.45 -12.54
C VAL A 158 1.19 7.77 -13.37
N PRO A 159 0.45 8.51 -14.20
CA PRO A 159 -0.55 7.92 -15.09
C PRO A 159 0.07 6.86 -16.01
N VAL A 160 -0.67 5.79 -16.27
CA VAL A 160 -0.37 4.88 -17.36
C VAL A 160 -1.18 5.33 -18.56
N ASP A 161 -0.51 5.72 -19.64
CA ASP A 161 -1.19 5.95 -20.92
C ASP A 161 -1.88 4.64 -21.32
N ARG A 162 -3.22 4.61 -21.26
CA ARG A 162 -3.96 3.53 -21.94
C ARG A 162 -3.59 3.64 -23.42
N PRO A 163 -3.08 2.59 -24.08
CA PRO A 163 -2.96 2.63 -25.52
C PRO A 163 -4.34 2.99 -26.08
N HIS A 164 -4.42 4.07 -26.87
CA HIS A 164 -5.64 4.42 -27.57
C HIS A 164 -6.14 3.17 -28.29
N ALA A 165 -7.34 2.70 -27.93
CA ALA A 165 -8.02 1.71 -28.75
C ALA A 165 -8.03 2.25 -30.18
N PRO A 166 -7.57 1.48 -31.18
CA PRO A 166 -7.65 1.93 -32.56
C PRO A 166 -9.11 2.24 -32.84
N ARG A 167 -9.39 3.46 -33.30
CA ARG A 167 -10.69 3.83 -33.83
C ARG A 167 -10.98 2.90 -35.01
N SER A 168 -11.82 1.90 -34.79
CA SER A 168 -12.49 1.15 -35.84
C SER A 168 -13.54 2.01 -36.51
#